data_AF-A0A8C0W5C3-F1
#
_entry.id   AF-A0A8C0W5C3-F1
#
_cell.length_a   1.000
_cell.length_b   1.000
_cell.length_c   1.000
_cell.angle_alpha   90.00
_cell.angle_beta   90.00
_cell.angle_gamma   90.00
#
_symmetry.space_group_name_H-M   'P 1'
#
loop_
_entity.id
_entity.type
_entity.pdbx_description
1 polymer ?
#
loop_
_entity_poly.entity_id
_entity_poly.type
_entity_poly.pdbx_seq_one_letter_code
_entity_poly.pdbx_strand_id
1 'polypeptide(L)'
;MARKNQLRELVGPLLPPKDQVEEDDDYGREEVEEEEDSVFVDAEELCSGGVKAGCLPGRLRVLIPDEKTQENCQVFGRFPITGPWWRVKVKVKPVGSKTYQVQGFPSYFLQSDMSPPNQEHICSLFLKDCGVPGDQRVKFLAWINEMSSYKDLNFENLLETLKTFYKEIKRKDEKKPSQNEQEELLPDNEIIPFISVMTALRFPKIMEFLPVLLPRYFRQLISSGSGKVLEVIEEVLGTQPWKLGFSKITYRELKLLRCEASWAAFCQCPSLLQLMTDLEKNALVIYSKLKQICREHGHTYVEVADLTLGLSEHMSVHDAWQSLKFLKDIGVVTYEKNRVFPYDLYQAERGIASSICNLMKRPPWHLRVNVRKVLASIGNTKPEDSRTGDASEDSKPDETNLENSMDILDPQDSEDLIWNSGENEINAEINELELDQDQVAALEMICSNAVTVISGKGGCGKTTIVSHLFKCIQQLEEREVKKACEDFEQDQDVSEEWFAFTEQTRLEMDKAIEVLLTAPTGKATGLLRQRTGLPAYTLYQVILDSYPVLNLVTC
;
A
#
# COMPACT_ATOMS: atom_id res chain seq x y z
N MET A 1 20.62 -41.02 10.44
CA MET A 1 21.47 -39.81 10.57
C MET A 1 20.78 -38.67 9.83
N ALA A 2 20.46 -37.57 10.50
CA ALA A 2 19.95 -36.39 9.80
C ALA A 2 21.10 -35.72 9.03
N ARG A 3 20.94 -35.50 7.72
CA ARG A 3 21.82 -34.58 6.99
C ARG A 3 21.55 -33.17 7.54
N LYS A 4 22.57 -32.43 7.93
CA LYS A 4 22.41 -30.98 8.17
C LYS A 4 21.94 -30.34 6.87
N ASN A 5 20.87 -29.57 6.91
CA ASN A 5 20.35 -28.81 5.76
C ASN A 5 21.30 -27.66 5.42
N GLN A 6 22.41 -27.99 4.78
CA GLN A 6 23.44 -27.03 4.39
C GLN A 6 23.02 -26.33 3.10
N LEU A 7 22.99 -24.99 3.15
CA LEU A 7 22.71 -24.15 1.99
C LEU A 7 23.78 -24.38 0.91
N ARG A 8 23.34 -24.70 -0.31
CA ARG A 8 24.20 -24.79 -1.51
C ARG A 8 24.12 -23.47 -2.27
N GLU A 9 25.23 -22.98 -2.80
CA GLU A 9 25.26 -21.83 -3.71
C GLU A 9 25.46 -22.34 -5.15
N LEU A 10 24.42 -22.26 -5.97
CA LEU A 10 24.46 -22.58 -7.39
C LEU A 10 24.90 -21.35 -8.20
N VAL A 11 25.69 -21.57 -9.26
CA VAL A 11 26.01 -20.54 -10.26
C VAL A 11 25.87 -21.14 -11.65
N GLY A 12 25.15 -20.49 -12.56
CA GLY A 12 25.03 -20.98 -13.94
C GLY A 12 24.02 -20.25 -14.80
N PRO A 13 23.90 -20.63 -16.09
CA PRO A 13 22.92 -20.05 -17.01
C PRO A 13 21.49 -20.38 -16.54
N LEU A 14 20.60 -19.39 -16.60
CA LEU A 14 19.20 -19.56 -16.25
C LEU A 14 18.45 -20.14 -17.45
N LEU A 15 18.01 -21.39 -17.35
CA LEU A 15 17.19 -22.02 -18.39
C LEU A 15 15.71 -21.99 -17.95
N PRO A 16 14.81 -21.35 -18.71
CA PRO A 16 13.38 -21.45 -18.43
C PRO A 16 12.92 -22.92 -18.53
N PRO A 17 11.83 -23.29 -17.83
CA PRO A 17 11.29 -24.63 -17.93
C PRO A 17 10.91 -24.93 -19.38
N LYS A 18 11.36 -26.08 -19.90
CA LYS A 18 10.75 -26.65 -21.11
C LYS A 18 9.36 -27.14 -20.76
N ASP A 19 8.44 -27.05 -21.71
CA ASP A 19 7.05 -27.47 -21.52
C ASP A 19 6.99 -28.95 -21.10
N GLN A 20 6.83 -29.16 -19.80
CA GLN A 20 6.58 -30.43 -19.16
C GLN A 20 5.35 -30.22 -18.28
N VAL A 21 4.43 -31.19 -18.34
CA VAL A 21 3.10 -31.11 -17.73
C VAL A 21 3.22 -30.76 -16.25
N GLU A 22 2.25 -29.98 -15.76
CA GLU A 22 2.12 -29.67 -14.34
C GLU A 22 1.81 -30.94 -13.55
N GLU A 23 2.85 -31.70 -13.19
CA GLU A 23 2.79 -32.64 -12.08
C GLU A 23 2.59 -31.82 -10.80
N ASP A 24 1.38 -31.94 -10.24
CA ASP A 24 0.87 -31.19 -9.09
C ASP A 24 1.47 -31.71 -7.77
N ASP A 25 2.80 -31.74 -7.72
CA ASP A 25 3.57 -32.11 -6.55
C ASP A 25 3.40 -31.05 -5.45
N ASP A 26 2.66 -31.42 -4.41
CA ASP A 26 2.46 -30.71 -3.13
C ASP A 26 3.77 -30.59 -2.33
N TYR A 27 4.74 -29.82 -2.85
CA TYR A 27 5.97 -29.46 -2.16
C TYR A 27 5.73 -28.36 -1.13
N GLY A 28 4.96 -28.70 -0.09
CA GLY A 28 4.97 -28.07 1.23
C GLY A 28 4.81 -26.55 1.24
N ARG A 29 3.60 -26.09 1.56
CA ARG A 29 3.32 -24.71 2.00
C ARG A 29 4.05 -24.35 3.31
N GLU A 30 5.38 -24.21 3.26
CA GLU A 30 6.09 -23.21 4.05
C GLU A 30 5.70 -21.83 3.47
N GLU A 31 4.46 -21.43 3.71
CA GLU A 31 3.95 -20.08 3.56
C GLU A 31 4.51 -19.23 4.69
N VAL A 32 5.81 -18.92 4.54
CA VAL A 32 6.32 -17.64 5.04
C VAL A 32 5.60 -16.57 4.23
N GLU A 33 4.45 -16.16 4.74
CA GLU A 33 3.87 -14.86 4.42
C GLU A 33 4.91 -13.82 4.82
N GLU A 34 5.66 -13.33 3.83
CA GLU A 34 6.37 -12.06 3.96
C GLU A 34 5.29 -10.99 4.13
N GLU A 35 4.87 -10.76 5.38
CA GLU A 35 3.79 -9.84 5.76
C GLU A 35 3.81 -8.61 4.85
N GLU A 36 2.65 -8.19 4.34
CA GLU A 36 2.57 -6.91 3.67
C GLU A 36 2.83 -5.81 4.71
N ASP A 37 4.10 -5.40 4.77
CA ASP A 37 4.60 -4.28 5.56
C ASP A 37 3.68 -3.09 5.34
N SER A 38 2.73 -2.93 6.26
CA SER A 38 1.68 -1.91 6.25
C SER A 38 2.18 -0.70 7.04
N VAL A 39 3.47 -0.39 6.86
CA VAL A 39 4.12 0.79 7.43
C VAL A 39 3.44 2.01 6.84
N PHE A 40 2.96 2.88 7.74
CA PHE A 40 2.35 4.16 7.41
C PHE A 40 3.22 4.95 6.44
N VAL A 41 2.58 5.57 5.44
CA VAL A 41 3.23 6.41 4.44
C VAL A 41 2.70 7.83 4.62
N ASP A 42 3.60 8.81 4.62
CA ASP A 42 3.18 10.21 4.66
C ASP A 42 2.36 10.53 3.40
N ALA A 43 1.30 11.34 3.55
CA ALA A 43 0.49 11.79 2.42
C ALA A 43 1.31 12.68 1.47
N GLU A 44 2.23 13.50 1.99
CA GLU A 44 3.17 14.28 1.18
C GLU A 44 4.14 13.36 0.41
N GLU A 45 4.59 12.26 1.03
CA GLU A 45 5.43 11.26 0.38
C GLU A 45 4.64 10.54 -0.74
N LEU A 46 3.41 10.10 -0.49
CA LEU A 46 2.54 9.47 -1.50
C LEU A 46 2.21 10.40 -2.69
N CYS A 47 1.95 11.67 -2.43
CA CYS A 47 1.61 12.67 -3.46
C CYS A 47 2.85 13.24 -4.18
N SER A 48 4.07 12.98 -3.70
CA SER A 48 5.32 13.49 -4.29
C SER A 48 5.67 12.94 -5.68
N GLY A 49 4.92 11.97 -6.20
CA GLY A 49 5.20 11.29 -7.47
C GLY A 49 6.38 10.31 -7.42
N GLY A 50 6.86 9.94 -6.23
CA GLY A 50 7.94 8.98 -6.08
C GLY A 50 7.60 7.55 -6.54
N VAL A 51 8.63 6.74 -6.73
CA VAL A 51 8.50 5.36 -7.21
C VAL A 51 8.03 4.46 -6.07
N LYS A 52 6.83 3.91 -6.20
CA LYS A 52 6.27 2.89 -5.28
C LYS A 52 6.96 1.54 -5.46
N ALA A 53 6.83 0.66 -4.48
CA ALA A 53 7.19 -0.75 -4.60
C ALA A 53 6.25 -1.47 -5.59
N GLY A 54 6.81 -2.36 -6.42
CA GLY A 54 6.03 -3.33 -7.18
C GLY A 54 5.75 -4.61 -6.39
N CYS A 55 4.89 -5.47 -6.93
CA CYS A 55 4.65 -6.81 -6.39
C CYS A 55 5.91 -7.68 -6.45
N LEU A 56 6.09 -8.57 -5.47
CA LEU A 56 7.12 -9.60 -5.55
C LEU A 56 6.85 -10.54 -6.74
N PRO A 57 7.88 -10.96 -7.50
CA PRO A 57 7.68 -11.91 -8.58
C PRO A 57 7.17 -13.25 -8.06
N GLY A 58 6.36 -13.91 -8.91
CA GLY A 58 5.81 -15.24 -8.64
C GLY A 58 6.91 -16.29 -8.42
N ARG A 59 6.57 -17.36 -7.70
CA ARG A 59 7.44 -18.54 -7.60
C ARG A 59 7.27 -19.38 -8.86
N LEU A 60 8.37 -19.79 -9.49
CA LEU A 60 8.37 -20.63 -10.69
C LEU A 60 9.54 -21.64 -10.66
N ARG A 61 9.41 -22.73 -11.42
CA ARG A 61 10.45 -23.77 -11.56
C ARG A 61 11.37 -23.41 -12.73
N VAL A 62 12.69 -23.45 -12.52
CA VAL A 62 13.73 -23.22 -13.55
C VAL A 62 14.75 -24.35 -13.55
N LEU A 63 15.57 -24.43 -14.58
CA LEU A 63 16.75 -25.29 -14.63
C LEU A 63 18.02 -24.44 -14.55
N ILE A 64 18.92 -24.79 -13.63
CA ILE A 64 20.25 -24.17 -13.49
C ILE A 64 21.29 -25.28 -13.58
N PRO A 65 22.05 -25.39 -14.69
CA PRO A 65 23.27 -26.20 -14.75
C PRO A 65 24.33 -25.54 -13.86
N ASP A 66 24.64 -26.14 -12.70
CA ASP A 66 25.62 -25.56 -11.76
C ASP A 66 27.03 -25.70 -12.34
N GLU A 67 27.63 -24.58 -12.76
CA GLU A 67 28.97 -24.50 -13.37
C GLU A 67 30.03 -25.20 -12.49
N LYS A 68 29.83 -25.18 -11.16
CA LYS A 68 30.73 -25.80 -10.16
C LYS A 68 30.73 -27.33 -10.15
N THR A 69 29.62 -27.99 -10.53
CA THR A 69 29.51 -29.46 -10.47
C THR A 69 28.98 -30.10 -11.75
N GLN A 70 28.69 -29.31 -12.78
CA GLN A 70 28.06 -29.74 -14.04
C GLN A 70 26.73 -30.50 -13.82
N GLU A 71 25.99 -30.14 -12.76
CA GLU A 71 24.70 -30.75 -12.42
C GLU A 71 23.53 -29.86 -12.84
N ASN A 72 22.66 -30.38 -13.70
CA ASN A 72 21.35 -29.78 -13.96
C ASN A 72 20.49 -29.85 -12.70
N CYS A 73 20.38 -28.72 -11.99
CA CYS A 73 19.56 -28.56 -10.80
C CYS A 73 18.19 -28.02 -11.22
N GLN A 74 17.10 -28.65 -10.76
CA GLN A 74 15.76 -28.10 -10.88
C GLN A 74 15.48 -27.23 -9.65
N VAL A 75 15.14 -25.98 -9.86
CA VAL A 75 15.14 -24.96 -8.80
C VAL A 75 13.79 -24.23 -8.77
N PHE A 76 13.11 -24.26 -7.63
CA PHE A 76 11.85 -23.54 -7.42
C PHE A 76 12.08 -22.28 -6.58
N GLY A 77 11.65 -21.11 -7.08
CA GLY A 77 11.88 -19.84 -6.40
C GLY A 77 11.32 -18.63 -7.12
N ARG A 78 11.54 -17.44 -6.54
CA ARG A 78 11.15 -16.16 -7.14
C ARG A 78 12.26 -15.67 -8.10
N PHE A 79 11.98 -15.60 -9.39
CA PHE A 79 12.92 -15.14 -10.42
C PHE A 79 12.34 -13.88 -11.11
N PRO A 80 12.81 -12.66 -10.76
CA PRO A 80 12.32 -11.42 -11.36
C PRO A 80 12.42 -11.34 -12.89
N ILE A 81 13.43 -11.99 -13.48
CA ILE A 81 13.66 -12.10 -14.93
C ILE A 81 14.13 -13.53 -15.27
N THR A 82 13.71 -14.04 -16.44
CA THR A 82 13.79 -15.47 -16.79
C THR A 82 14.46 -15.76 -18.14
N GLY A 83 14.91 -14.73 -18.86
CA GLY A 83 15.52 -14.87 -20.19
C GLY A 83 16.79 -15.75 -20.22
N PRO A 84 16.99 -16.56 -21.27
CA PRO A 84 18.09 -17.54 -21.38
C PRO A 84 19.50 -16.94 -21.49
N TRP A 85 19.62 -15.61 -21.64
CA TRP A 85 20.88 -14.86 -21.65
C TRP A 85 21.37 -14.43 -20.26
N TRP A 86 20.62 -14.72 -19.20
CA TRP A 86 21.05 -14.45 -17.83
C TRP A 86 21.88 -15.61 -17.26
N ARG A 87 22.96 -15.28 -16.55
CA ARG A 87 23.62 -16.16 -15.58
C ARG A 87 23.14 -15.75 -14.20
N VAL A 88 22.78 -16.72 -13.36
CA VAL A 88 22.32 -16.48 -11.99
C VAL A 88 23.27 -17.07 -10.96
N LYS A 89 23.34 -16.42 -9.80
CA LYS A 89 23.96 -16.93 -8.57
C LYS A 89 22.90 -16.93 -7.47
N VAL A 90 22.65 -18.09 -6.85
CA VAL A 90 21.52 -18.26 -5.94
C VAL A 90 21.82 -19.26 -4.82
N LYS A 91 21.36 -18.95 -3.60
CA LYS A 91 21.42 -19.85 -2.44
C LYS A 91 20.17 -20.73 -2.43
N VAL A 92 20.35 -22.03 -2.21
CA VAL A 92 19.27 -23.03 -2.26
C VAL A 92 19.35 -24.05 -1.12
N LYS A 93 18.18 -24.54 -0.71
CA LYS A 93 17.93 -25.65 0.22
C LYS A 93 17.57 -26.89 -0.61
N PRO A 94 18.22 -28.06 -0.45
CA PRO A 94 17.81 -29.28 -1.14
C PRO A 94 16.46 -29.76 -0.59
N VAL A 95 15.56 -30.18 -1.48
CA VAL A 95 14.23 -30.71 -1.12
C VAL A 95 14.10 -32.18 -1.55
N GLY A 96 14.71 -32.56 -2.68
CA GLY A 96 14.73 -33.94 -3.14
C GLY A 96 15.98 -34.28 -3.95
N SER A 97 15.85 -35.25 -4.87
CA SER A 97 16.94 -35.61 -5.78
C SER A 97 17.04 -34.59 -6.91
N LYS A 98 18.09 -33.75 -6.89
CA LYS A 98 18.33 -32.64 -7.83
C LYS A 98 17.27 -31.52 -7.84
N THR A 99 16.25 -31.62 -6.97
CA THR A 99 15.24 -30.59 -6.73
C THR A 99 15.62 -29.74 -5.52
N TYR A 100 15.62 -28.42 -5.72
CA TYR A 100 16.06 -27.43 -4.75
C TYR A 100 15.06 -26.26 -4.65
N GLN A 101 14.98 -25.66 -3.47
CA GLN A 101 14.17 -24.46 -3.20
C GLN A 101 15.09 -23.26 -2.97
N VAL A 102 14.82 -22.13 -3.62
CA VAL A 102 15.57 -20.87 -3.43
C VAL A 102 15.40 -20.36 -2.00
N GLN A 103 16.46 -19.72 -1.49
CA GLN A 103 16.50 -19.05 -0.20
C GLN A 103 16.95 -17.60 -0.45
N GLY A 104 16.04 -16.64 -0.31
CA GLY A 104 16.23 -15.25 -0.74
C GLY A 104 15.89 -15.04 -2.22
N PHE A 105 16.69 -14.22 -2.92
CA PHE A 105 16.54 -13.90 -4.34
C PHE A 105 17.85 -14.15 -5.10
N PRO A 106 17.82 -14.41 -6.42
CA PRO A 106 19.02 -14.61 -7.23
C PRO A 106 19.72 -13.28 -7.57
N SER A 107 21.05 -13.28 -7.50
CA SER A 107 21.89 -12.26 -8.17
C SER A 107 21.94 -12.57 -9.67
N TYR A 108 21.84 -11.54 -10.51
CA TYR A 108 21.89 -11.67 -11.96
C TYR A 108 23.18 -11.11 -12.55
N PHE A 109 23.69 -11.80 -13.56
CA PHE A 109 24.77 -11.35 -14.43
C PHE A 109 24.31 -11.57 -15.87
N LEU A 110 24.65 -10.67 -16.79
CA LEU A 110 24.54 -10.99 -18.21
C LEU A 110 25.52 -12.14 -18.52
N GLN A 111 25.15 -13.08 -19.38
CA GLN A 111 26.15 -13.97 -19.97
C GLN A 111 27.08 -13.08 -20.81
N SER A 112 28.29 -12.88 -20.29
CA SER A 112 29.23 -11.80 -20.67
C SER A 112 29.49 -11.72 -22.17
N ASP A 113 29.44 -12.88 -22.81
CA ASP A 113 29.57 -13.09 -24.23
C ASP A 113 28.39 -13.97 -24.63
N MET A 114 27.87 -13.82 -25.85
CA MET A 114 27.01 -14.85 -26.45
C MET A 114 27.88 -16.05 -26.87
N SER A 115 28.71 -16.61 -25.99
CA SER A 115 29.80 -17.51 -26.39
C SER A 115 29.29 -18.81 -27.07
N PRO A 116 30.01 -19.33 -28.09
CA PRO A 116 29.77 -20.67 -28.62
C PRO A 116 29.74 -21.75 -27.53
N PRO A 117 28.92 -22.81 -27.66
CA PRO A 117 28.15 -23.19 -28.86
C PRO A 117 26.78 -22.51 -28.98
N ASN A 118 26.26 -21.84 -27.96
CA ASN A 118 24.85 -21.43 -27.90
C ASN A 118 24.55 -20.04 -28.49
N GLN A 119 25.55 -19.38 -29.10
CA GLN A 119 25.51 -18.01 -29.61
C GLN A 119 24.27 -17.69 -30.45
N GLU A 120 24.08 -18.42 -31.55
CA GLU A 120 22.96 -18.26 -32.48
C GLU A 120 21.61 -18.49 -31.78
N HIS A 121 21.53 -19.46 -30.87
CA HIS A 121 20.30 -19.78 -30.14
C HIS A 121 19.93 -18.67 -29.15
N ILE A 122 20.90 -18.16 -28.38
CA ILE A 122 20.69 -17.05 -27.43
C ILE A 122 20.31 -15.77 -28.18
N CYS A 123 21.01 -15.45 -29.28
CA CYS A 123 20.69 -14.30 -30.13
C CYS A 123 19.28 -14.42 -30.74
N SER A 124 18.92 -15.60 -31.27
CA SER A 124 17.60 -15.85 -31.88
C SER A 124 16.46 -15.73 -30.87
N LEU A 125 16.63 -16.24 -29.65
CA LEU A 125 15.66 -16.10 -28.56
C LEU A 125 15.57 -14.66 -28.05
N PHE A 126 16.70 -13.96 -27.86
CA PHE A 126 16.70 -12.55 -27.47
C PHE A 126 15.99 -11.66 -28.50
N LEU A 127 16.29 -11.81 -29.79
CA LEU A 127 15.62 -11.06 -30.86
C LEU A 127 14.13 -11.41 -31.00
N LYS A 128 13.75 -12.67 -30.73
CA LYS A 128 12.34 -13.09 -30.67
C LYS A 128 11.60 -12.38 -29.54
N ASP A 129 12.17 -12.37 -28.34
CA ASP A 129 11.57 -11.74 -27.17
C ASP A 129 11.63 -10.20 -27.26
N CYS A 130 12.54 -9.64 -28.07
CA CYS A 130 12.54 -8.24 -28.52
C CYS A 130 11.59 -7.95 -29.70
N GLY A 131 10.69 -8.87 -30.06
CA GLY A 131 9.64 -8.65 -31.06
C GLY A 131 10.07 -8.71 -32.54
N VAL A 132 11.36 -8.91 -32.84
CA VAL A 132 11.87 -8.87 -34.24
C VAL A 132 11.24 -10.00 -35.08
N PRO A 133 10.67 -9.71 -36.27
CA PRO A 133 9.97 -10.71 -37.09
C PRO A 133 10.79 -11.95 -37.45
N GLY A 134 10.11 -13.11 -37.51
CA GLY A 134 10.79 -14.41 -37.64
C GLY A 134 11.62 -14.59 -38.91
N ASP A 135 11.17 -14.05 -40.04
CA ASP A 135 11.92 -14.07 -41.30
C ASP A 135 13.17 -13.15 -41.23
N GLN A 136 13.03 -11.98 -40.57
CA GLN A 136 14.13 -11.03 -40.38
C GLN A 136 15.19 -11.61 -39.45
N ARG A 137 14.81 -12.32 -38.37
CA ARG A 137 15.76 -13.06 -37.52
C ARG A 137 16.54 -14.10 -38.32
N VAL A 138 15.88 -14.90 -39.16
CA VAL A 138 16.58 -15.90 -40.00
C VAL A 138 17.53 -15.24 -41.00
N LYS A 139 17.09 -14.17 -41.69
CA LYS A 139 17.93 -13.37 -42.60
C LYS A 139 19.16 -12.78 -41.89
N PHE A 140 18.99 -12.30 -40.64
CA PHE A 140 20.06 -11.70 -39.83
C PHE A 140 21.11 -12.73 -39.43
N LEU A 141 20.69 -13.87 -38.87
CA LEU A 141 21.59 -14.94 -38.43
C LEU A 141 22.33 -15.57 -39.63
N ALA A 142 21.71 -15.64 -40.80
CA ALA A 142 22.39 -16.01 -42.05
C ALA A 142 23.44 -14.98 -42.49
N TRP A 143 23.13 -13.69 -42.46
CA TRP A 143 24.07 -12.62 -42.84
C TRP A 143 25.30 -12.53 -41.92
N ILE A 144 25.16 -12.74 -40.60
CA ILE A 144 26.32 -12.79 -39.69
C ILE A 144 27.20 -14.03 -39.98
N ASN A 145 26.60 -15.17 -40.34
CA ASN A 145 27.34 -16.35 -40.79
C ASN A 145 28.13 -16.06 -42.09
N GLU A 146 27.53 -15.38 -43.07
CA GLU A 146 28.22 -14.95 -44.31
C GLU A 146 29.36 -13.95 -44.04
N MET A 147 29.15 -13.00 -43.13
CA MET A 147 30.12 -11.98 -42.74
C MET A 147 31.30 -12.52 -41.90
N SER A 148 31.23 -13.78 -41.42
CA SER A 148 32.18 -14.42 -40.50
C SER A 148 32.38 -13.74 -39.13
N SER A 149 31.62 -12.68 -38.84
CA SER A 149 31.71 -11.83 -37.64
C SER A 149 31.04 -12.43 -36.39
N TYR A 150 30.51 -13.65 -36.47
CA TYR A 150 29.83 -14.31 -35.34
C TYR A 150 30.68 -14.35 -34.07
N LYS A 151 32.00 -14.59 -34.18
CA LYS A 151 32.90 -14.68 -33.03
C LYS A 151 32.93 -13.43 -32.17
N ASP A 152 32.62 -12.27 -32.75
CA ASP A 152 32.68 -10.98 -32.09
C ASP A 152 31.28 -10.49 -31.64
N LEU A 153 30.20 -11.19 -32.01
CA LEU A 153 28.83 -10.78 -31.70
C LEU A 153 28.51 -10.91 -30.21
N ASN A 154 28.31 -9.77 -29.53
CA ASN A 154 27.94 -9.67 -28.13
C ASN A 154 26.76 -8.69 -27.94
N PHE A 155 26.26 -8.53 -26.71
CA PHE A 155 25.14 -7.63 -26.45
C PHE A 155 25.48 -6.13 -26.62
N GLU A 156 26.75 -5.75 -26.56
CA GLU A 156 27.20 -4.36 -26.73
C GLU A 156 27.12 -3.93 -28.21
N ASN A 157 27.54 -4.81 -29.13
CA ASN A 157 27.58 -4.52 -30.57
C ASN A 157 26.37 -5.03 -31.36
N LEU A 158 25.50 -5.86 -30.75
CA LEU A 158 24.28 -6.39 -31.38
C LEU A 158 23.43 -5.28 -32.02
N LEU A 159 23.21 -4.16 -31.33
CA LEU A 159 22.37 -3.06 -31.82
C LEU A 159 22.93 -2.41 -33.10
N GLU A 160 24.23 -2.10 -33.13
CA GLU A 160 24.86 -1.49 -34.32
C GLU A 160 25.04 -2.52 -35.45
N THR A 161 25.21 -3.79 -35.11
CA THR A 161 25.21 -4.90 -36.07
C THR A 161 23.83 -5.05 -36.75
N LEU A 162 22.75 -5.02 -35.97
CA LEU A 162 21.35 -5.03 -36.44
C LEU A 162 21.04 -3.80 -37.31
N LYS A 163 21.44 -2.59 -36.87
CA LYS A 163 21.32 -1.35 -37.66
C LYS A 163 22.11 -1.42 -38.98
N THR A 164 23.25 -2.10 -39.01
CA THR A 164 24.08 -2.27 -40.21
C THR A 164 23.42 -3.23 -41.19
N PHE A 165 22.93 -4.36 -40.71
CA PHE A 165 22.13 -5.32 -41.48
C PHE A 165 20.91 -4.67 -42.17
N TYR A 166 20.11 -3.88 -41.44
CA TYR A 166 18.97 -3.17 -42.05
C TYR A 166 19.38 -2.14 -43.11
N LYS A 167 20.53 -1.47 -42.94
CA LYS A 167 21.08 -0.57 -43.97
C LYS A 167 21.54 -1.34 -45.22
N GLU A 168 22.05 -2.56 -45.07
CA GLU A 168 22.43 -3.41 -46.20
C GLU A 168 21.23 -4.02 -46.94
N ILE A 169 20.17 -4.42 -46.23
CA ILE A 169 18.92 -4.88 -46.87
C ILE A 169 18.32 -3.75 -47.71
N LYS A 170 18.15 -2.55 -47.14
CA LYS A 170 17.61 -1.39 -47.89
C LYS A 170 18.42 -1.10 -49.17
N ARG A 171 19.76 -1.15 -49.11
CA ARG A 171 20.65 -1.02 -50.28
C ARG A 171 20.53 -2.15 -51.33
N LYS A 172 20.11 -3.35 -50.94
CA LYS A 172 19.88 -4.48 -51.85
C LYS A 172 18.50 -4.37 -52.53
N ASP A 173 17.50 -3.86 -51.82
CA ASP A 173 16.12 -3.71 -52.29
C ASP A 173 15.87 -2.40 -53.08
N GLU A 174 16.71 -1.38 -52.93
CA GLU A 174 16.70 -0.07 -53.65
C GLU A 174 16.76 -0.16 -55.19
N LYS A 175 16.78 -1.37 -55.78
CA LYS A 175 16.54 -1.60 -57.21
C LYS A 175 15.08 -1.42 -57.66
N LYS A 176 14.15 -1.11 -56.75
CA LYS A 176 12.80 -0.60 -57.08
C LYS A 176 12.45 0.60 -56.20
N PRO A 177 12.05 1.75 -56.79
CA PRO A 177 11.53 2.88 -56.03
C PRO A 177 10.02 2.72 -55.79
N SER A 178 9.63 2.55 -54.53
CA SER A 178 8.26 2.81 -54.04
C SER A 178 8.35 3.70 -52.81
N GLN A 179 7.59 4.79 -52.81
CA GLN A 179 7.59 5.78 -51.72
C GLN A 179 6.68 5.33 -50.57
N ASN A 180 6.91 5.89 -49.38
CA ASN A 180 6.12 5.75 -48.16
C ASN A 180 6.12 4.36 -47.49
N GLU A 181 7.20 4.09 -46.75
CA GLU A 181 7.15 3.23 -45.54
C GLU A 181 8.29 3.70 -44.59
N GLN A 182 8.00 4.75 -43.81
CA GLN A 182 8.86 5.23 -42.72
C GLN A 182 8.32 4.74 -41.37
N GLU A 183 8.32 3.43 -41.19
CA GLU A 183 8.28 2.82 -39.86
C GLU A 183 9.68 2.28 -39.51
N GLU A 184 10.15 2.58 -38.31
CA GLU A 184 11.47 2.11 -37.86
C GLU A 184 11.36 0.65 -37.43
N LEU A 185 11.73 -0.26 -38.33
CA LEU A 185 11.87 -1.71 -38.09
C LEU A 185 12.96 -2.10 -37.05
N LEU A 186 13.39 -1.15 -36.22
CA LEU A 186 14.19 -1.45 -35.03
C LEU A 186 13.23 -1.93 -33.93
N PRO A 187 13.69 -2.78 -32.99
CA PRO A 187 13.01 -2.87 -31.71
C PRO A 187 13.04 -1.48 -31.07
N ASP A 188 11.86 -0.93 -30.76
CA ASP A 188 11.77 0.34 -30.06
C ASP A 188 12.55 0.28 -28.74
N ASN A 189 13.14 1.41 -28.33
CA ASN A 189 13.88 1.47 -27.07
C ASN A 189 12.99 1.24 -25.83
N GLU A 190 11.68 1.11 -26.03
CA GLU A 190 10.65 0.81 -25.03
C GLU A 190 10.48 -0.71 -24.75
N ILE A 191 11.11 -1.58 -25.55
CA ILE A 191 10.92 -3.04 -25.44
C ILE A 191 11.68 -3.62 -24.24
N ILE A 192 10.94 -4.12 -23.24
CA ILE A 192 11.44 -4.47 -21.89
C ILE A 192 12.66 -5.42 -21.88
N PRO A 193 12.73 -6.52 -22.65
CA PRO A 193 13.94 -7.35 -22.71
C PRO A 193 15.19 -6.60 -23.18
N PHE A 194 15.03 -5.69 -24.14
CA PHE A 194 16.11 -4.85 -24.65
C PHE A 194 16.57 -3.84 -23.59
N ILE A 195 15.64 -3.10 -22.97
CA ILE A 195 15.95 -2.18 -21.85
C ILE A 195 16.70 -2.92 -20.74
N SER A 196 16.23 -4.12 -20.36
CA SER A 196 16.82 -4.91 -19.28
C SER A 196 18.27 -5.30 -19.56
N VAL A 197 18.61 -5.66 -20.80
CA VAL A 197 19.98 -6.01 -21.20
C VAL A 197 20.87 -4.78 -21.32
N MET A 198 20.39 -3.68 -21.92
CA MET A 198 21.15 -2.42 -21.98
C MET A 198 21.40 -1.83 -20.58
N THR A 199 20.44 -1.99 -19.67
CA THR A 199 20.58 -1.68 -18.24
C THR A 199 21.65 -2.56 -17.59
N ALA A 200 21.65 -3.87 -17.84
CA ALA A 200 22.62 -4.80 -17.27
C ALA A 200 24.06 -4.58 -17.73
N LEU A 201 24.27 -4.17 -18.99
CA LEU A 201 25.58 -3.78 -19.52
C LEU A 201 26.11 -2.53 -18.81
N ARG A 202 25.24 -1.56 -18.53
CA ARG A 202 25.62 -0.25 -17.97
C ARG A 202 25.72 -0.25 -16.44
N PHE A 203 24.94 -1.09 -15.76
CA PHE A 203 24.78 -1.10 -14.30
C PHE A 203 24.89 -2.53 -13.73
N PRO A 204 26.10 -3.13 -13.74
CA PRO A 204 26.29 -4.52 -13.33
C PRO A 204 26.03 -4.76 -11.82
N LYS A 205 26.34 -3.80 -10.93
CA LYS A 205 26.09 -3.97 -9.48
C LYS A 205 24.59 -3.93 -9.17
N ILE A 206 23.80 -3.15 -9.92
CA ILE A 206 22.34 -3.22 -9.86
C ILE A 206 21.87 -4.65 -10.14
N MET A 207 22.37 -5.32 -11.17
CA MET A 207 21.97 -6.70 -11.48
C MET A 207 22.44 -7.72 -10.44
N GLU A 208 23.63 -7.54 -9.86
CA GLU A 208 24.14 -8.43 -8.82
C GLU A 208 23.38 -8.27 -7.49
N PHE A 209 23.15 -7.04 -7.01
CA PHE A 209 22.72 -6.78 -5.64
C PHE A 209 21.28 -6.31 -5.48
N LEU A 210 20.75 -5.51 -6.41
CA LEU A 210 19.41 -4.94 -6.27
C LEU A 210 18.26 -5.97 -6.20
N PRO A 211 18.32 -7.14 -6.88
CA PRO A 211 17.34 -8.22 -6.67
C PRO A 211 17.33 -8.76 -5.24
N VAL A 212 18.48 -8.78 -4.56
CA VAL A 212 18.65 -9.35 -3.22
C VAL A 212 18.29 -8.32 -2.15
N LEU A 213 18.70 -7.06 -2.34
CA LEU A 213 18.46 -5.96 -1.41
C LEU A 213 17.03 -5.42 -1.48
N LEU A 214 16.50 -5.22 -2.70
CA LEU A 214 15.27 -4.47 -2.97
C LEU A 214 14.39 -5.20 -4.03
N PRO A 215 14.00 -6.47 -3.80
CA PRO A 215 13.32 -7.32 -4.79
C PRO A 215 12.01 -6.73 -5.33
N ARG A 216 11.25 -5.99 -4.51
CA ARG A 216 10.01 -5.31 -4.90
C ARG A 216 10.23 -4.13 -5.86
N TYR A 217 11.42 -3.55 -5.91
CA TYR A 217 11.75 -2.39 -6.77
C TYR A 217 12.54 -2.80 -8.02
N PHE A 218 13.33 -3.87 -7.96
CA PHE A 218 14.26 -4.29 -9.02
C PHE A 218 13.62 -4.31 -10.42
N ARG A 219 12.53 -5.06 -10.62
CA ARG A 219 11.88 -5.19 -11.94
C ARG A 219 11.37 -3.84 -12.46
N GLN A 220 10.78 -3.02 -11.59
CA GLN A 220 10.25 -1.71 -11.96
C GLN A 220 11.38 -0.75 -12.34
N LEU A 221 12.46 -0.71 -11.57
CA LEU A 221 13.62 0.15 -11.84
C LEU A 221 14.28 -0.20 -13.18
N ILE A 222 14.60 -1.47 -13.45
CA ILE A 222 15.22 -1.87 -14.73
C ILE A 222 14.28 -1.72 -15.93
N SER A 223 12.95 -1.72 -15.73
CA SER A 223 11.97 -1.51 -16.82
C SER A 223 11.64 -0.03 -17.04
N SER A 224 11.89 0.84 -16.06
CA SER A 224 11.49 2.26 -16.11
C SER A 224 12.31 3.16 -17.03
N GLY A 225 13.45 2.67 -17.54
CA GLY A 225 14.39 3.47 -18.35
C GLY A 225 15.05 4.66 -17.61
N SER A 226 14.83 4.81 -16.29
CA SER A 226 15.29 5.97 -15.51
C SER A 226 16.79 5.94 -15.22
N GLY A 227 17.59 6.18 -16.25
CA GLY A 227 19.06 6.09 -16.21
C GLY A 227 19.70 6.88 -15.08
N LYS A 228 19.17 8.07 -14.74
CA LYS A 228 19.67 8.90 -13.63
C LYS A 228 19.50 8.26 -12.25
N VAL A 229 18.39 7.57 -12.01
CA VAL A 229 18.16 6.87 -10.73
C VAL A 229 19.06 5.63 -10.65
N LEU A 230 19.22 4.93 -11.78
CA LEU A 230 20.11 3.78 -11.89
C LEU A 230 21.60 4.18 -11.70
N GLU A 231 22.03 5.29 -12.29
CA GLU A 231 23.38 5.87 -12.10
C GLU A 231 23.72 6.08 -10.61
N VAL A 232 22.83 6.73 -9.85
CA VAL A 232 23.05 6.96 -8.41
C VAL A 232 22.98 5.65 -7.61
N ILE A 233 22.15 4.68 -7.98
CA ILE A 233 22.11 3.36 -7.31
C ILE A 233 23.41 2.58 -7.57
N GLU A 234 23.94 2.56 -8.80
CA GLU A 234 25.20 1.89 -9.14
C GLU A 234 26.41 2.54 -8.42
N GLU A 235 26.40 3.87 -8.27
CA GLU A 235 27.38 4.61 -7.46
C GLU A 235 27.27 4.26 -5.97
N VAL A 236 26.05 4.29 -5.39
CA VAL A 236 25.79 3.95 -3.99
C VAL A 236 26.18 2.51 -3.68
N LEU A 237 25.82 1.55 -4.53
CA LEU A 237 26.26 0.15 -4.42
C LEU A 237 27.79 0.00 -4.53
N GLY A 238 28.45 0.92 -5.23
CA GLY A 238 29.90 0.96 -5.37
C GLY A 238 30.68 1.66 -4.25
N THR A 239 30.01 2.43 -3.37
CA THR A 239 30.68 3.37 -2.46
C THR A 239 30.12 3.38 -1.04
N GLN A 240 28.80 3.48 -0.88
CA GLN A 240 28.11 3.68 0.41
C GLN A 240 26.83 2.83 0.48
N PRO A 241 26.90 1.50 0.29
CA PRO A 241 25.71 0.64 0.13
C PRO A 241 24.75 0.67 1.33
N TRP A 242 25.25 1.05 2.51
CA TRP A 242 24.43 1.22 3.72
C TRP A 242 23.29 2.23 3.56
N LYS A 243 23.41 3.21 2.64
CA LYS A 243 22.34 4.19 2.35
C LYS A 243 21.03 3.53 1.96
N LEU A 244 21.09 2.38 1.28
CA LEU A 244 19.90 1.62 0.87
C LEU A 244 19.16 0.99 2.06
N GLY A 245 19.78 0.89 3.23
CA GLY A 245 19.18 0.38 4.47
C GLY A 245 18.41 1.42 5.29
N PHE A 246 18.15 2.61 4.74
CA PHE A 246 17.40 3.66 5.42
C PHE A 246 16.36 4.30 4.49
N SER A 247 15.08 4.01 4.74
CA SER A 247 13.93 4.55 3.96
C SER A 247 13.97 6.07 3.75
N LYS A 248 14.38 6.84 4.76
CA LYS A 248 14.44 8.31 4.65
C LYS A 248 15.54 8.80 3.72
N ILE A 249 16.64 8.03 3.58
CA ILE A 249 17.76 8.37 2.70
C ILE A 249 17.42 7.99 1.25
N THR A 250 16.85 6.80 1.02
CA THR A 250 16.40 6.38 -0.31
C THR A 250 15.27 7.26 -0.86
N TYR A 251 14.32 7.69 -0.03
CA TYR A 251 13.32 8.67 -0.46
C TYR A 251 13.94 10.06 -0.74
N ARG A 252 14.86 10.54 0.11
CA ARG A 252 15.53 11.84 -0.06
C ARG A 252 16.40 11.90 -1.32
N GLU A 253 17.17 10.85 -1.60
CA GLU A 253 18.22 10.85 -2.63
C GLU A 253 17.79 10.17 -3.95
N LEU A 254 16.84 9.23 -3.92
CA LEU A 254 16.40 8.44 -5.08
C LEU A 254 14.89 8.55 -5.38
N LYS A 255 14.10 9.22 -4.53
CA LYS A 255 12.62 9.28 -4.62
C LYS A 255 11.93 7.91 -4.67
N LEU A 256 12.55 6.90 -4.05
CA LEU A 256 11.95 5.58 -3.87
C LEU A 256 11.14 5.57 -2.57
N LEU A 257 9.82 5.53 -2.69
CA LEU A 257 8.88 5.60 -1.57
C LEU A 257 9.01 4.33 -0.73
N ARG A 258 9.12 4.44 0.60
CA ARG A 258 9.24 3.28 1.52
C ARG A 258 10.39 2.28 1.21
N CYS A 259 11.42 2.68 0.49
CA CYS A 259 12.41 1.75 -0.07
C CYS A 259 13.54 1.45 0.91
N GLU A 260 13.66 0.21 1.41
CA GLU A 260 14.69 -0.14 2.39
C GLU A 260 15.19 -1.59 2.26
N ALA A 261 16.50 -1.76 2.29
CA ALA A 261 17.18 -3.04 2.29
C ALA A 261 17.46 -3.52 3.73
N SER A 262 16.97 -4.71 4.10
CA SER A 262 17.13 -5.22 5.46
C SER A 262 18.57 -5.66 5.76
N TRP A 263 18.95 -5.68 7.04
CA TRP A 263 20.24 -6.22 7.49
C TRP A 263 20.45 -7.68 7.03
N ALA A 264 19.38 -8.49 7.00
CA ALA A 264 19.40 -9.85 6.49
C ALA A 264 19.64 -9.95 4.98
N ALA A 265 19.28 -8.92 4.20
CA ALA A 265 19.62 -8.82 2.78
C ALA A 265 21.09 -8.44 2.59
N PHE A 266 21.62 -7.46 3.33
CA PHE A 266 23.05 -7.12 3.29
C PHE A 266 23.95 -8.31 3.72
N CYS A 267 23.54 -9.09 4.72
CA CYS A 267 24.19 -10.35 5.11
C CYS A 267 24.24 -11.41 3.98
N GLN A 268 23.43 -11.28 2.94
CA GLN A 268 23.50 -12.16 1.76
C GLN A 268 24.53 -11.71 0.72
N CYS A 269 25.03 -10.47 0.81
CA CYS A 269 25.97 -9.81 -0.12
C CYS A 269 27.30 -9.41 0.58
N PRO A 270 28.20 -10.35 0.93
CA PRO A 270 29.43 -10.04 1.70
C PRO A 270 30.36 -8.99 1.08
N SER A 271 30.36 -8.87 -0.26
CA SER A 271 31.11 -7.83 -0.99
C SER A 271 30.66 -6.42 -0.63
N LEU A 272 29.36 -6.19 -0.40
CA LEU A 272 28.85 -4.89 0.06
C LEU A 272 29.17 -4.62 1.52
N LEU A 273 29.17 -5.66 2.38
CA LEU A 273 29.58 -5.52 3.78
C LEU A 273 31.07 -5.16 3.93
N GLN A 274 31.91 -5.49 2.96
CA GLN A 274 33.33 -5.08 2.91
C GLN A 274 33.51 -3.60 2.56
N LEU A 275 32.53 -2.95 1.93
CA LEU A 275 32.52 -1.52 1.65
C LEU A 275 32.02 -0.68 2.84
N MET A 276 31.45 -1.31 3.87
CA MET A 276 30.92 -0.63 5.07
C MET A 276 31.95 -0.65 6.21
N THR A 277 32.05 0.46 6.92
CA THR A 277 32.66 0.53 8.26
C THR A 277 31.79 -0.20 9.29
N ASP A 278 32.37 -0.57 10.43
CA ASP A 278 31.61 -1.23 11.50
C ASP A 278 30.62 -0.28 12.20
N LEU A 279 30.88 1.04 12.15
CA LEU A 279 29.93 2.08 12.56
C LEU A 279 28.61 2.01 11.76
N GLU A 280 28.71 1.88 10.43
CA GLU A 280 27.57 1.82 9.52
C GLU A 280 26.83 0.48 9.63
N LYS A 281 27.55 -0.65 9.81
CA LYS A 281 26.95 -1.96 10.10
C LYS A 281 26.16 -1.94 11.40
N ASN A 282 26.76 -1.43 12.47
CA ASN A 282 26.11 -1.31 13.78
C ASN A 282 24.90 -0.36 13.71
N ALA A 283 24.98 0.73 12.94
CA ALA A 283 23.86 1.63 12.71
C ALA A 283 22.67 0.94 12.02
N LEU A 284 22.92 0.11 10.99
CA LEU A 284 21.87 -0.71 10.34
C LEU A 284 21.22 -1.69 11.33
N VAL A 285 22.02 -2.39 12.15
CA VAL A 285 21.52 -3.32 13.18
C VAL A 285 20.67 -2.60 14.23
N ILE A 286 21.14 -1.46 14.76
CA ILE A 286 20.41 -0.65 15.75
C ILE A 286 19.09 -0.15 15.18
N TYR A 287 19.09 0.39 13.96
CA TYR A 287 17.89 0.92 13.33
C TYR A 287 16.87 -0.20 13.02
N SER A 288 17.34 -1.36 12.57
CA SER A 288 16.52 -2.56 12.41
C SER A 288 15.89 -3.00 13.74
N LYS A 289 16.64 -2.98 14.85
CA LYS A 289 16.14 -3.38 16.17
C LYS A 289 15.17 -2.36 16.77
N LEU A 290 15.45 -1.06 16.60
CA LEU A 290 14.54 0.02 16.98
C LEU A 290 13.19 -0.13 16.29
N LYS A 291 13.17 -0.29 14.95
CA LYS A 291 11.94 -0.52 14.20
C LYS A 291 11.24 -1.83 14.56
N GLN A 292 11.99 -2.89 14.85
CA GLN A 292 11.42 -4.17 15.32
C GLN A 292 10.62 -3.95 16.61
N ILE A 293 11.22 -3.33 17.64
CA ILE A 293 10.56 -3.07 18.93
C ILE A 293 9.31 -2.19 18.72
N CYS A 294 9.41 -1.13 17.92
CA CYS A 294 8.30 -0.27 17.55
C CYS A 294 7.14 -1.03 16.89
N ARG A 295 7.42 -1.94 15.94
CA ARG A 295 6.41 -2.78 15.26
C ARG A 295 5.76 -3.78 16.21
N GLU A 296 6.56 -4.53 16.95
CA GLU A 296 6.10 -5.64 17.82
C GLU A 296 5.27 -5.16 19.02
N HIS A 297 5.57 -3.97 19.55
CA HIS A 297 4.97 -3.46 20.78
C HIS A 297 4.13 -2.18 20.57
N GLY A 298 3.99 -1.70 19.32
CA GLY A 298 3.25 -0.48 18.99
C GLY A 298 3.85 0.82 19.55
N HIS A 299 5.16 0.84 19.85
CA HIS A 299 5.84 1.98 20.46
C HIS A 299 6.28 3.03 19.42
N THR A 300 6.14 4.33 19.70
CA THR A 300 6.69 5.41 18.85
C THR A 300 8.17 5.70 19.10
N TYR A 301 8.70 5.28 20.25
CA TYR A 301 10.10 5.41 20.67
C TYR A 301 10.55 4.17 21.47
N VAL A 302 11.86 4.08 21.71
CA VAL A 302 12.46 3.16 22.69
C VAL A 302 13.39 3.96 23.59
N GLU A 303 13.52 3.61 24.88
CA GLU A 303 14.51 4.25 25.74
C GLU A 303 15.91 3.69 25.42
N VAL A 304 16.93 4.56 25.43
CA VAL A 304 18.28 4.17 24.96
C VAL A 304 18.90 3.05 25.80
N ALA A 305 18.53 2.94 27.08
CA ALA A 305 18.92 1.83 27.93
C ALA A 305 18.41 0.48 27.40
N ASP A 306 17.12 0.39 27.08
CA ASP A 306 16.48 -0.85 26.61
C ASP A 306 17.01 -1.25 25.22
N LEU A 307 17.19 -0.28 24.32
CA LEU A 307 17.72 -0.52 22.98
C LEU A 307 19.19 -0.98 23.01
N THR A 308 20.02 -0.42 23.90
CA THR A 308 21.43 -0.85 24.02
C THR A 308 21.58 -2.16 24.78
N LEU A 309 20.75 -2.43 25.79
CA LEU A 309 20.69 -3.72 26.47
C LEU A 309 20.22 -4.84 25.51
N GLY A 310 19.20 -4.58 24.69
CA GLY A 310 18.70 -5.51 23.66
C GLY A 310 19.67 -5.75 22.47
N LEU A 311 20.88 -5.17 22.50
CA LEU A 311 21.91 -5.30 21.48
C LEU A 311 23.29 -5.68 22.06
N SER A 312 23.40 -5.95 23.36
CA SER A 312 24.68 -6.24 24.04
C SER A 312 25.36 -7.53 23.57
N GLU A 313 24.63 -8.45 22.93
CA GLU A 313 25.18 -9.65 22.28
C GLU A 313 25.80 -9.37 20.90
N HIS A 314 25.50 -8.21 20.30
CA HIS A 314 25.92 -7.86 18.94
C HIS A 314 27.02 -6.79 18.89
N MET A 315 27.07 -5.87 19.86
CA MET A 315 28.03 -4.75 19.87
C MET A 315 28.28 -4.24 21.28
N SER A 316 29.38 -3.49 21.48
CA SER A 316 29.63 -2.84 22.77
C SER A 316 28.70 -1.64 22.97
N VAL A 317 28.46 -1.29 24.24
CA VAL A 317 27.67 -0.09 24.59
C VAL A 317 28.27 1.19 23.98
N HIS A 318 29.60 1.30 23.90
CA HIS A 318 30.27 2.44 23.26
C HIS A 318 29.92 2.53 21.76
N ASP A 319 30.01 1.42 21.04
CA ASP A 319 29.78 1.41 19.60
C ASP A 319 28.31 1.63 19.27
N ALA A 320 27.42 1.11 20.13
CA ALA A 320 26.01 1.43 20.07
C ALA A 320 25.76 2.95 20.21
N TRP A 321 26.40 3.63 21.17
CA TRP A 321 26.30 5.10 21.31
C TRP A 321 26.86 5.87 20.10
N GLN A 322 27.99 5.42 19.52
CA GLN A 322 28.55 6.07 18.32
C GLN A 322 27.64 5.90 17.10
N SER A 323 27.13 4.69 16.86
CA SER A 323 26.20 4.42 15.75
C SER A 323 24.85 5.09 15.97
N LEU A 324 24.34 5.17 17.21
CA LEU A 324 23.16 5.96 17.57
C LEU A 324 23.33 7.46 17.27
N LYS A 325 24.51 8.02 17.57
CA LYS A 325 24.85 9.40 17.17
C LYS A 325 24.89 9.55 15.65
N PHE A 326 25.54 8.63 14.93
CA PHE A 326 25.57 8.63 13.47
C PHE A 326 24.16 8.59 12.84
N LEU A 327 23.26 7.74 13.35
CA LEU A 327 21.85 7.67 12.92
C LEU A 327 21.12 9.02 13.10
N LYS A 328 21.45 9.78 14.15
CA LYS A 328 20.92 11.14 14.37
C LYS A 328 21.52 12.13 13.37
N ASP A 329 22.84 12.09 13.18
CA ASP A 329 23.58 13.03 12.33
C ASP A 329 23.23 12.88 10.83
N ILE A 330 22.86 11.68 10.36
CA ILE A 330 22.33 11.45 9.00
C ILE A 330 20.81 11.74 8.84
N GLY A 331 20.11 11.93 9.96
CA GLY A 331 18.69 12.33 10.01
C GLY A 331 17.65 11.20 9.95
N VAL A 332 17.98 9.98 10.38
CA VAL A 332 17.03 8.83 10.37
C VAL A 332 16.40 8.52 11.73
N VAL A 333 16.98 9.02 12.82
CA VAL A 333 16.37 8.99 14.17
C VAL A 333 16.42 10.36 14.84
N THR A 334 15.50 10.60 15.77
CA THR A 334 15.46 11.81 16.61
C THR A 334 15.57 11.43 18.09
N TYR A 335 16.08 12.39 18.88
CA TYR A 335 16.28 12.26 20.32
C TYR A 335 15.39 13.22 21.09
N GLU A 336 14.70 12.71 22.10
CA GLU A 336 14.14 13.55 23.16
C GLU A 336 14.43 12.92 24.54
N LYS A 337 15.19 13.65 25.37
CA LYS A 337 15.70 13.14 26.67
C LYS A 337 16.45 11.82 26.44
N ASN A 338 16.07 10.74 27.13
CA ASN A 338 16.68 9.41 27.01
C ASN A 338 15.97 8.50 25.99
N ARG A 339 15.12 9.06 25.11
CA ARG A 339 14.31 8.32 24.13
C ARG A 339 14.81 8.55 22.72
N VAL A 340 14.89 7.47 21.95
CA VAL A 340 15.19 7.50 20.52
C VAL A 340 13.96 7.08 19.72
N PHE A 341 13.63 7.88 18.72
CA PHE A 341 12.47 7.72 17.84
C PHE A 341 12.97 7.49 16.41
N PRO A 342 12.38 6.57 15.62
CA PRO A 342 12.45 6.67 14.16
C PRO A 342 11.96 8.06 13.73
N TYR A 343 12.67 8.74 12.82
CA TYR A 343 12.40 10.14 12.49
C TYR A 343 10.95 10.39 12.09
N ASP A 344 10.37 9.49 11.29
CA ASP A 344 9.01 9.63 10.76
C ASP A 344 7.93 9.46 11.83
N LEU A 345 8.14 8.57 12.82
CA LEU A 345 7.22 8.45 13.96
C LEU A 345 7.27 9.71 14.83
N TYR A 346 8.46 10.32 15.01
CA TYR A 346 8.59 11.58 15.74
C TYR A 346 7.87 12.74 15.04
N GLN A 347 7.98 12.85 13.71
CA GLN A 347 7.25 13.90 12.98
C GLN A 347 5.75 13.63 12.93
N ALA A 348 5.30 12.37 12.85
CA ALA A 348 3.88 12.02 12.97
C ALA A 348 3.31 12.40 14.34
N GLU A 349 4.00 12.03 15.44
CA GLU A 349 3.57 12.37 16.80
C GLU A 349 3.51 13.89 17.03
N ARG A 350 4.50 14.64 16.53
CA ARG A 350 4.50 16.12 16.57
C ARG A 350 3.45 16.74 15.65
N GLY A 351 3.20 16.17 14.48
CA GLY A 351 2.18 16.62 13.53
C GLY A 351 0.77 16.46 14.11
N ILE A 352 0.48 15.31 14.72
CA ILE A 352 -0.77 15.04 15.44
C ILE A 352 -0.93 16.04 16.60
N ALA A 353 0.08 16.17 17.47
CA ALA A 353 0.04 17.10 18.60
C ALA A 353 -0.18 18.56 18.15
N SER A 354 0.56 19.02 17.13
CA SER A 354 0.39 20.35 16.54
C SER A 354 -1.01 20.54 15.96
N SER A 355 -1.55 19.54 15.26
CA SER A 355 -2.89 19.61 14.66
C SER A 355 -3.98 19.71 15.72
N ILE A 356 -3.92 18.90 16.78
CA ILE A 356 -4.83 18.96 17.93
C ILE A 356 -4.72 20.34 18.61
N CYS A 357 -3.50 20.82 18.90
CA CYS A 357 -3.30 22.14 19.50
C CYS A 357 -3.78 23.30 18.61
N ASN A 358 -3.79 23.16 17.28
CA ASN A 358 -4.31 24.17 16.37
C ASN A 358 -5.84 24.12 16.26
N LEU A 359 -6.44 22.93 16.31
CA LEU A 359 -7.89 22.75 16.36
C LEU A 359 -8.48 23.29 17.68
N MET A 360 -7.83 23.02 18.82
CA MET A 360 -8.20 23.56 20.14
C MET A 360 -8.09 25.10 20.26
N LYS A 361 -7.37 25.77 19.33
CA LYS A 361 -7.24 27.24 19.29
C LYS A 361 -8.24 27.93 18.36
N ARG A 362 -9.02 27.17 17.59
CA ARG A 362 -10.07 27.74 16.75
C ARG A 362 -11.19 28.28 17.63
N PRO A 363 -11.95 29.30 17.19
CA PRO A 363 -13.16 29.68 17.88
C PRO A 363 -14.12 28.47 17.96
N PRO A 364 -14.91 28.35 19.04
CA PRO A 364 -15.93 27.31 19.15
C PRO A 364 -16.88 27.36 17.95
N TRP A 365 -17.12 26.21 17.30
CA TRP A 365 -18.24 26.08 16.39
C TRP A 365 -19.56 26.10 17.19
N HIS A 366 -20.67 26.43 16.54
CA HIS A 366 -21.95 26.62 17.23
C HIS A 366 -23.08 25.91 16.47
N LEU A 367 -23.33 24.65 16.83
CA LEU A 367 -24.48 23.90 16.31
C LEU A 367 -25.72 24.32 17.10
N ARG A 368 -26.67 25.02 16.45
CA ARG A 368 -27.88 25.58 17.09
C ARG A 368 -28.93 24.50 17.37
N VAL A 369 -28.64 23.58 18.29
CA VAL A 369 -29.50 22.43 18.59
C VAL A 369 -29.89 22.39 20.07
N ASN A 370 -31.17 22.18 20.36
CA ASN A 370 -31.62 21.90 21.72
C ASN A 370 -31.32 20.44 22.09
N VAL A 371 -30.19 20.22 22.78
CA VAL A 371 -29.69 18.90 23.22
C VAL A 371 -30.74 18.08 23.96
N ARG A 372 -31.54 18.70 24.85
CA ARG A 372 -32.57 18.01 25.63
C ARG A 372 -33.69 17.46 24.75
N LYS A 373 -34.11 18.21 23.72
CA LYS A 373 -35.08 17.73 22.71
C LYS A 373 -34.52 16.57 21.87
N VAL A 374 -33.21 16.57 21.57
CA VAL A 374 -32.55 15.43 20.88
C VAL A 374 -32.62 14.17 21.74
N LEU A 375 -32.22 14.23 23.01
CA LEU A 375 -32.24 13.05 23.89
C LEU A 375 -33.66 12.55 24.17
N ALA A 376 -34.63 13.44 24.39
CA ALA A 376 -36.03 13.07 24.56
C ALA A 376 -36.61 12.33 23.33
N SER A 377 -36.17 12.66 22.11
CA SER A 377 -36.58 11.94 20.89
C SER A 377 -36.12 10.48 20.86
N ILE A 378 -34.99 10.17 21.48
CA ILE A 378 -34.43 8.80 21.54
C ILE A 378 -35.29 7.93 22.46
N GLY A 379 -35.67 8.45 23.63
CA GLY A 379 -36.46 7.70 24.63
C GLY A 379 -37.86 7.29 24.15
N ASN A 380 -38.49 8.12 23.31
CA ASN A 380 -39.85 7.88 22.81
C ASN A 380 -39.92 6.89 21.63
N THR A 381 -38.78 6.49 21.04
CA THR A 381 -38.77 5.60 19.87
C THR A 381 -38.76 4.12 20.29
N LYS A 382 -39.94 3.57 20.60
CA LYS A 382 -40.12 2.10 20.70
C LYS A 382 -39.97 1.45 19.32
N PRO A 383 -39.42 0.22 19.20
CA PRO A 383 -39.28 -0.46 17.93
C PRO A 383 -40.62 -1.00 17.40
N GLU A 384 -40.99 -0.63 16.18
CA GLU A 384 -42.07 -1.27 15.41
C GLU A 384 -41.56 -2.55 14.73
N ASP A 385 -41.54 -3.67 15.47
CA ASP A 385 -41.26 -5.01 14.91
C ASP A 385 -42.51 -5.92 15.06
N SER A 386 -43.47 -5.80 14.15
CA SER A 386 -44.57 -6.77 14.01
C SER A 386 -45.24 -6.81 12.62
N ARG A 387 -44.62 -7.53 11.66
CA ARG A 387 -45.31 -8.04 10.46
C ARG A 387 -45.00 -9.51 10.17
N THR A 388 -45.66 -10.37 10.94
CA THR A 388 -46.36 -11.62 10.58
C THR A 388 -45.86 -12.48 9.41
N GLY A 389 -45.64 -13.77 9.69
CA GLY A 389 -45.46 -14.86 8.70
C GLY A 389 -44.15 -15.63 8.89
N ASP A 390 -44.10 -16.96 8.99
CA ASP A 390 -45.20 -17.95 8.95
C ASP A 390 -44.86 -19.23 9.78
N ALA A 391 -45.80 -20.18 9.83
CA ALA A 391 -45.93 -21.25 10.82
C ALA A 391 -44.80 -22.30 10.95
N SER A 392 -44.69 -22.88 12.15
CA SER A 392 -44.55 -24.34 12.40
C SER A 392 -44.93 -24.68 13.85
N GLU A 393 -45.74 -25.73 14.04
CA GLU A 393 -45.99 -26.39 15.34
C GLU A 393 -44.71 -27.22 15.72
N ASP A 394 -44.43 -27.61 16.97
CA ASP A 394 -45.23 -28.55 17.78
C ASP A 394 -44.72 -28.65 19.25
N SER A 395 -45.54 -29.25 20.13
CA SER A 395 -45.24 -29.82 21.45
C SER A 395 -45.01 -28.94 22.71
N LYS A 396 -45.62 -29.40 23.82
CA LYS A 396 -45.57 -29.04 25.25
C LYS A 396 -45.97 -30.30 26.06
N PRO A 397 -45.91 -30.36 27.41
CA PRO A 397 -45.29 -29.46 28.41
C PRO A 397 -44.06 -30.19 29.06
N ASP A 398 -43.50 -30.00 30.26
CA ASP A 398 -43.91 -29.68 31.66
C ASP A 398 -42.61 -29.33 32.47
N GLU A 399 -42.52 -28.96 33.76
CA GLU A 399 -43.46 -28.83 34.89
C GLU A 399 -42.88 -27.83 35.94
N THR A 400 -43.73 -27.13 36.72
CA THR A 400 -43.42 -26.44 38.02
C THR A 400 -42.29 -25.36 38.07
N ASN A 401 -42.44 -24.21 38.74
CA ASN A 401 -43.12 -23.94 40.01
C ASN A 401 -43.82 -22.56 40.05
N LEU A 402 -44.77 -22.43 40.98
CA LEU A 402 -45.42 -21.18 41.39
C LEU A 402 -44.46 -20.39 42.33
N GLU A 403 -44.74 -19.22 42.91
CA GLU A 403 -45.97 -18.49 43.28
C GLU A 403 -45.55 -17.01 43.56
N ASN A 404 -46.31 -15.92 43.44
CA ASN A 404 -47.71 -15.57 43.78
C ASN A 404 -48.16 -14.43 42.80
N SER A 405 -49.40 -14.36 42.29
CA SER A 405 -50.63 -13.75 42.89
C SER A 405 -50.48 -12.24 43.22
N MET A 406 -51.47 -11.33 43.10
CA MET A 406 -52.89 -11.30 42.65
C MET A 406 -53.30 -9.79 42.62
N ASP A 407 -54.36 -9.23 42.01
CA ASP A 407 -55.47 -9.59 41.07
C ASP A 407 -56.14 -8.22 40.62
N ILE A 408 -57.14 -7.99 39.75
CA ILE A 408 -58.04 -8.76 38.84
C ILE A 408 -58.69 -7.77 37.80
N LEU A 409 -59.43 -8.29 36.80
CA LEU A 409 -60.49 -7.66 35.95
C LEU A 409 -60.16 -6.60 34.85
N ASP A 410 -60.27 -7.06 33.61
CA ASP A 410 -60.82 -6.35 32.42
C ASP A 410 -62.39 -6.32 32.52
N PRO A 411 -63.18 -5.51 31.76
CA PRO A 411 -63.29 -5.68 30.29
C PRO A 411 -63.54 -4.41 29.43
N GLN A 412 -63.30 -4.54 28.12
CA GLN A 412 -64.08 -4.07 26.93
C GLN A 412 -65.10 -2.91 27.07
N ASP A 413 -65.29 -2.00 26.10
CA ASP A 413 -65.41 -2.30 24.65
C ASP A 413 -65.32 -1.07 23.70
N SER A 414 -65.12 -1.37 22.39
CA SER A 414 -65.47 -0.68 21.12
C SER A 414 -65.27 0.84 20.82
N GLU A 415 -65.14 1.08 19.50
CA GLU A 415 -65.52 2.24 18.69
C GLU A 415 -64.81 3.62 18.79
N ASP A 416 -63.78 3.75 17.93
CA ASP A 416 -63.77 4.64 16.75
C ASP A 416 -63.70 6.19 16.84
N LEU A 417 -62.65 6.69 16.16
CA LEU A 417 -62.62 7.89 15.30
C LEU A 417 -62.89 9.29 15.93
N ILE A 418 -61.86 10.15 15.91
CA ILE A 418 -61.67 11.20 14.86
C ILE A 418 -60.39 12.01 15.18
N TRP A 419 -59.56 12.27 14.16
CA TRP A 419 -58.48 13.26 14.25
C TRP A 419 -59.05 14.69 14.34
N ASN A 420 -58.45 15.54 15.16
CA ASN A 420 -58.51 16.99 14.92
C ASN A 420 -57.14 17.64 15.14
N SER A 421 -56.73 18.44 14.17
CA SER A 421 -55.49 19.23 14.26
C SER A 421 -55.68 20.36 15.27
N GLY A 422 -54.65 20.64 16.06
CA GLY A 422 -54.68 21.69 17.07
C GLY A 422 -53.28 21.93 17.61
N GLU A 423 -52.64 22.98 17.10
CA GLU A 423 -51.37 23.49 17.62
C GLU A 423 -51.53 23.79 19.11
N ASN A 424 -50.87 22.99 19.95
CA ASN A 424 -50.75 23.25 21.37
C ASN A 424 -49.28 23.17 21.76
N GLU A 425 -48.85 24.17 22.51
CA GLU A 425 -47.51 24.24 23.06
C GLU A 425 -47.33 23.11 24.10
N ILE A 426 -46.78 21.97 23.65
CA ILE A 426 -46.28 20.94 24.57
C ILE A 426 -44.97 21.44 25.17
N ASN A 427 -45.09 22.45 26.03
CA ASN A 427 -44.20 22.72 27.15
C ASN A 427 -44.40 21.61 28.20
N ALA A 428 -44.19 20.36 27.78
CA ALA A 428 -43.89 19.30 28.73
C ALA A 428 -42.55 19.67 29.35
N GLU A 429 -42.55 19.94 30.65
CA GLU A 429 -41.34 20.06 31.45
C GLU A 429 -40.57 18.75 31.30
N ILE A 430 -39.49 18.76 30.51
CA ILE A 430 -38.62 17.59 30.32
C ILE A 430 -37.94 17.35 31.67
N ASN A 431 -38.49 16.41 32.45
CA ASN A 431 -38.02 16.07 33.78
C ASN A 431 -36.51 15.84 33.75
N GLU A 432 -35.76 16.73 34.41
CA GLU A 432 -34.29 16.69 34.43
C GLU A 432 -33.73 15.41 35.09
N LEU A 433 -34.58 14.65 35.80
CA LEU A 433 -34.21 13.42 36.49
C LEU A 433 -34.10 12.16 35.59
N GLU A 434 -34.63 12.15 34.36
CA GLU A 434 -34.63 10.94 33.51
C GLU A 434 -33.58 10.94 32.38
N LEU A 435 -32.87 12.05 32.15
CA LEU A 435 -31.83 12.12 31.12
C LEU A 435 -30.45 11.73 31.66
N ASP A 436 -29.72 10.91 30.90
CA ASP A 436 -28.33 10.57 31.20
C ASP A 436 -27.43 11.82 31.06
N GLN A 437 -26.96 12.33 32.20
CA GLN A 437 -26.19 13.57 32.27
C GLN A 437 -24.84 13.51 31.54
N ASP A 438 -24.23 12.32 31.42
CA ASP A 438 -23.01 12.15 30.62
C ASP A 438 -23.32 12.28 29.12
N GLN A 439 -24.51 11.84 28.68
CA GLN A 439 -24.99 12.03 27.31
C GLN A 439 -25.37 13.49 27.02
N VAL A 440 -25.98 14.19 27.99
CA VAL A 440 -26.24 15.65 27.91
C VAL A 440 -24.91 16.39 27.71
N ALA A 441 -23.95 16.20 28.61
CA ALA A 441 -22.65 16.86 28.55
C ALA A 441 -21.87 16.51 27.27
N ALA A 442 -21.94 15.27 26.79
CA ALA A 442 -21.29 14.86 25.55
C ALA A 442 -21.87 15.60 24.31
N LEU A 443 -23.19 15.78 24.25
CA LEU A 443 -23.85 16.50 23.16
C LEU A 443 -23.62 18.03 23.26
N GLU A 444 -23.67 18.60 24.46
CA GLU A 444 -23.32 20.02 24.68
C GLU A 444 -21.87 20.32 24.28
N MET A 445 -20.93 19.41 24.58
CA MET A 445 -19.56 19.50 24.10
C MET A 445 -19.47 19.44 22.58
N ILE A 446 -20.17 18.49 21.91
CA ILE A 446 -20.20 18.44 20.44
C ILE A 446 -20.73 19.74 19.85
N CYS A 447 -21.85 20.29 20.36
CA CYS A 447 -22.43 21.52 19.81
C CYS A 447 -21.54 22.76 19.96
N SER A 448 -20.54 22.71 20.85
CA SER A 448 -19.71 23.86 21.25
C SER A 448 -18.22 23.76 20.92
N ASN A 449 -17.68 22.57 20.60
CA ASN A 449 -16.23 22.37 20.44
C ASN A 449 -15.86 21.67 19.13
N ALA A 450 -15.04 22.34 18.31
CA ALA A 450 -14.61 21.88 16.98
C ALA A 450 -13.85 20.53 16.97
N VAL A 451 -13.41 20.06 18.13
CA VAL A 451 -12.99 18.66 18.38
C VAL A 451 -13.59 18.23 19.72
N THR A 452 -14.32 17.12 19.72
CA THR A 452 -14.85 16.48 20.94
C THR A 452 -14.49 14.99 20.91
N VAL A 453 -14.02 14.44 22.04
CA VAL A 453 -13.65 13.02 22.16
C VAL A 453 -14.59 12.35 23.18
N ILE A 454 -15.33 11.34 22.74
CA ILE A 454 -16.31 10.62 23.59
C ILE A 454 -15.81 9.20 23.87
N SER A 455 -15.29 8.98 25.08
CA SER A 455 -14.89 7.67 25.59
C SER A 455 -16.01 7.00 26.38
N GLY A 456 -16.12 5.67 26.31
CA GLY A 456 -17.04 4.89 27.14
C GLY A 456 -17.10 3.42 26.73
N LYS A 457 -17.60 2.54 27.60
CA LYS A 457 -17.66 1.08 27.39
C LYS A 457 -18.59 0.67 26.23
N GLY A 458 -18.67 -0.62 25.93
CA GLY A 458 -19.74 -1.16 25.09
C GLY A 458 -21.12 -0.87 25.70
N GLY A 459 -22.14 -0.67 24.87
CA GLY A 459 -23.53 -0.45 25.29
C GLY A 459 -23.92 1.00 25.65
N CYS A 460 -23.00 1.86 26.07
CA CYS A 460 -23.32 3.20 26.63
C CYS A 460 -23.70 4.29 25.59
N GLY A 461 -24.63 4.01 24.68
CA GLY A 461 -25.33 5.02 23.85
C GLY A 461 -24.53 5.78 22.77
N LYS A 462 -23.20 5.94 22.89
CA LYS A 462 -22.35 6.87 22.11
C LYS A 462 -22.72 7.03 20.63
N THR A 463 -22.76 5.94 19.86
CA THR A 463 -23.08 6.01 18.42
C THR A 463 -24.50 6.50 18.17
N THR A 464 -25.46 6.09 19.01
CA THR A 464 -26.87 6.49 18.90
C THR A 464 -27.03 7.99 19.14
N ILE A 465 -26.47 8.54 20.23
CA ILE A 465 -26.61 9.99 20.52
C ILE A 465 -25.98 10.87 19.43
N VAL A 466 -24.79 10.49 18.93
CA VAL A 466 -24.13 11.22 17.83
C VAL A 466 -24.95 11.13 16.54
N SER A 467 -25.51 9.95 16.24
CA SER A 467 -26.35 9.75 15.03
C SER A 467 -27.65 10.57 15.10
N HIS A 468 -28.31 10.61 16.25
CA HIS A 468 -29.53 11.38 16.44
C HIS A 468 -29.27 12.89 16.42
N LEU A 469 -28.16 13.36 16.98
CA LEU A 469 -27.78 14.79 16.89
C LEU A 469 -27.69 15.24 15.43
N PHE A 470 -26.93 14.54 14.60
CA PHE A 470 -26.74 14.94 13.20
C PHE A 470 -28.00 14.74 12.35
N LYS A 471 -28.84 13.73 12.63
CA LYS A 471 -30.19 13.66 12.05
C LYS A 471 -31.07 14.85 12.42
N CYS A 472 -31.07 15.26 13.68
CA CYS A 472 -31.84 16.41 14.14
C CYS A 472 -31.33 17.72 13.54
N ILE A 473 -30.02 17.87 13.30
CA ILE A 473 -29.44 19.01 12.57
C ILE A 473 -29.97 19.04 11.13
N GLN A 474 -29.81 17.95 10.37
CA GLN A 474 -30.27 17.87 8.98
C GLN A 474 -31.79 18.13 8.89
N GLN A 475 -32.59 17.55 9.78
CA GLN A 475 -34.04 17.78 9.84
C GLN A 475 -34.41 19.19 10.33
N LEU A 476 -33.53 19.93 10.99
CA LEU A 476 -33.75 21.35 11.29
C LEU A 476 -33.44 22.21 10.06
N GLU A 477 -32.31 21.99 9.39
CA GLU A 477 -31.95 22.67 8.14
C GLU A 477 -33.03 22.47 7.05
N GLU A 478 -33.50 21.23 6.84
CA GLU A 478 -34.58 20.92 5.89
C GLU A 478 -35.89 21.67 6.21
N ARG A 479 -36.20 21.89 7.50
CA ARG A 479 -37.38 22.65 7.93
C ARG A 479 -37.18 24.15 7.89
N GLU A 480 -35.98 24.66 8.19
CA GLU A 480 -35.66 26.08 8.07
C GLU A 480 -35.62 26.52 6.61
N VAL A 481 -35.05 25.71 5.71
CA VAL A 481 -35.11 25.95 4.25
C VAL A 481 -36.56 25.87 3.75
N LYS A 482 -37.33 24.84 4.13
CA LYS A 482 -38.74 24.73 3.71
C LYS A 482 -39.57 25.91 4.23
N LYS A 483 -39.40 26.31 5.49
CA LYS A 483 -40.09 27.48 6.05
C LYS A 483 -39.64 28.79 5.39
N ALA A 484 -38.36 28.96 5.08
CA ALA A 484 -37.89 30.13 4.35
C ALA A 484 -38.53 30.24 2.96
N CYS A 485 -38.73 29.12 2.25
CA CYS A 485 -39.53 29.10 1.02
C CYS A 485 -41.00 29.44 1.29
N GLU A 486 -41.64 28.83 2.30
CA GLU A 486 -43.06 29.06 2.61
C GLU A 486 -43.35 30.50 3.10
N ASP A 487 -42.44 31.11 3.86
CA ASP A 487 -42.52 32.52 4.27
C ASP A 487 -42.31 33.45 3.04
N PHE A 488 -41.34 33.14 2.16
CA PHE A 488 -41.06 33.92 0.94
C PHE A 488 -42.16 33.79 -0.13
N GLU A 489 -42.89 32.67 -0.17
CA GLU A 489 -44.10 32.51 -1.00
C GLU A 489 -45.32 33.30 -0.45
N GLN A 490 -45.26 33.76 0.80
CA GLN A 490 -46.33 34.55 1.44
C GLN A 490 -46.09 36.07 1.39
N ASP A 491 -44.85 36.55 1.29
CA ASP A 491 -44.51 37.97 1.12
C ASP A 491 -44.81 38.47 -0.31
N GLN A 492 -46.08 38.75 -0.59
CA GLN A 492 -46.56 39.32 -1.85
C GLN A 492 -46.21 40.80 -2.04
N ASP A 493 -44.94 41.11 -2.32
CA ASP A 493 -44.57 42.33 -3.08
C ASP A 493 -43.18 42.21 -3.75
N VAL A 494 -43.09 41.47 -4.87
CA VAL A 494 -41.84 41.33 -5.65
C VAL A 494 -42.07 41.75 -7.11
N SER A 495 -41.26 42.68 -7.60
CA SER A 495 -41.31 43.21 -8.97
C SER A 495 -40.64 42.28 -10.00
N GLU A 496 -41.10 42.33 -11.25
CA GLU A 496 -40.74 41.38 -12.32
C GLU A 496 -39.25 41.39 -12.74
N GLU A 497 -38.44 42.34 -12.29
CA GLU A 497 -37.02 42.45 -12.67
C GLU A 497 -36.10 41.38 -12.02
N TRP A 498 -36.56 40.63 -11.01
CA TRP A 498 -35.68 39.79 -10.19
C TRP A 498 -35.25 38.44 -10.80
N PHE A 499 -35.84 38.00 -11.92
CA PHE A 499 -35.45 36.76 -12.60
C PHE A 499 -33.97 36.73 -13.06
N ALA A 500 -33.31 37.90 -13.18
CA ALA A 500 -31.89 38.00 -13.51
C ALA A 500 -30.94 37.83 -12.31
N PHE A 501 -31.43 37.98 -11.07
CA PHE A 501 -30.59 37.94 -9.86
C PHE A 501 -30.48 36.52 -9.28
N THR A 502 -31.47 35.66 -9.52
CA THR A 502 -31.55 34.27 -9.02
C THR A 502 -30.40 33.36 -9.49
N GLU A 503 -29.74 33.68 -10.61
CA GLU A 503 -28.54 32.95 -11.05
C GLU A 503 -27.27 33.36 -10.29
N GLN A 504 -27.21 34.58 -9.73
CA GLN A 504 -26.04 35.08 -9.01
C GLN A 504 -26.08 34.72 -7.51
N THR A 505 -27.25 34.78 -6.85
CA THR A 505 -27.36 34.43 -5.41
C THR A 505 -27.07 32.95 -5.11
N ARG A 506 -27.19 32.06 -6.12
CA ARG A 506 -26.88 30.61 -5.96
C ARG A 506 -25.39 30.32 -5.67
N LEU A 507 -24.50 31.32 -5.74
CA LEU A 507 -23.08 31.17 -5.44
C LEU A 507 -22.71 31.49 -3.98
N GLU A 508 -23.58 32.17 -3.21
CA GLU A 508 -23.32 32.54 -1.80
C GLU A 508 -24.51 32.21 -0.86
N MET A 509 -25.16 31.06 -1.10
CA MET A 509 -25.92 30.42 -0.01
C MET A 509 -24.94 29.82 1.01
N ASP A 510 -25.13 30.15 2.29
CA ASP A 510 -24.40 29.50 3.40
C ASP A 510 -24.54 27.98 3.27
N LYS A 511 -23.42 27.26 3.25
CA LYS A 511 -23.42 25.82 2.96
C LYS A 511 -24.05 25.04 4.13
N ALA A 512 -25.07 24.23 3.81
CA ALA A 512 -25.63 23.21 4.69
C ALA A 512 -24.55 22.32 5.31
N ILE A 513 -24.79 21.82 6.53
CA ILE A 513 -23.78 21.10 7.30
C ILE A 513 -23.59 19.68 6.74
N GLU A 514 -22.57 19.51 5.89
CA GLU A 514 -22.22 18.22 5.30
C GLU A 514 -21.58 17.28 6.34
N VAL A 515 -22.30 16.23 6.74
CA VAL A 515 -21.88 15.28 7.79
C VAL A 515 -21.21 14.04 7.19
N LEU A 516 -19.87 14.01 7.21
CA LEU A 516 -19.09 12.86 6.75
C LEU A 516 -18.76 11.89 7.90
N LEU A 517 -19.34 10.69 7.87
CA LEU A 517 -19.06 9.64 8.87
C LEU A 517 -17.89 8.75 8.45
N THR A 518 -16.93 8.52 9.35
CA THR A 518 -15.73 7.70 9.08
C THR A 518 -15.43 6.68 10.17
N ALA A 519 -14.74 5.59 9.79
CA ALA A 519 -14.22 4.59 10.72
C ALA A 519 -12.89 3.96 10.22
N PRO A 520 -12.05 3.41 11.12
CA PRO A 520 -10.75 2.83 10.73
C PRO A 520 -10.85 1.50 9.96
N THR A 521 -12.00 0.81 9.98
CA THR A 521 -12.16 -0.49 9.28
C THR A 521 -13.51 -0.60 8.57
N GLY A 522 -13.57 -1.41 7.51
CA GLY A 522 -14.82 -1.66 6.78
C GLY A 522 -15.94 -2.25 7.64
N LYS A 523 -15.61 -3.12 8.61
CA LYS A 523 -16.60 -3.67 9.56
C LYS A 523 -17.19 -2.59 10.47
N ALA A 524 -16.37 -1.70 11.01
CA ALA A 524 -16.83 -0.56 11.80
C ALA A 524 -17.64 0.44 10.94
N THR A 525 -17.22 0.66 9.70
CA THR A 525 -17.91 1.50 8.71
C THR A 525 -19.32 0.97 8.42
N GLY A 526 -19.47 -0.33 8.19
CA GLY A 526 -20.76 -0.97 7.99
C GLY A 526 -21.68 -0.85 9.21
N LEU A 527 -21.14 -1.02 10.42
CA LEU A 527 -21.90 -0.85 11.67
C LEU A 527 -22.34 0.62 11.89
N LEU A 528 -21.50 1.60 11.54
CA LEU A 528 -21.91 3.01 11.53
C LEU A 528 -23.04 3.22 10.53
N ARG A 529 -22.89 2.77 9.29
CA ARG A 529 -23.92 2.90 8.24
C ARG A 529 -25.26 2.30 8.67
N GLN A 530 -25.24 1.11 9.28
CA GLN A 530 -26.46 0.43 9.77
C GLN A 530 -27.14 1.20 10.92
N ARG A 531 -26.38 1.73 11.88
CA ARG A 531 -26.95 2.44 13.05
C ARG A 531 -27.35 3.89 12.75
N THR A 532 -26.65 4.53 11.82
CA THR A 532 -26.89 5.92 11.45
C THR A 532 -27.94 6.04 10.35
N GLY A 533 -27.97 5.12 9.38
CA GLY A 533 -28.71 5.31 8.12
C GLY A 533 -28.05 6.33 7.18
N LEU A 534 -26.89 6.87 7.54
CA LEU A 534 -26.14 7.88 6.79
C LEU A 534 -24.99 7.23 6.01
N PRO A 535 -24.50 7.86 4.93
CA PRO A 535 -23.30 7.41 4.24
C PRO A 535 -22.10 7.43 5.19
N ALA A 536 -21.35 6.33 5.20
CA ALA A 536 -20.17 6.17 6.04
C ALA A 536 -19.06 5.45 5.25
N TYR A 537 -17.82 5.89 5.45
CA TYR A 537 -16.64 5.49 4.69
C TYR A 537 -15.50 5.04 5.61
N THR A 538 -14.52 4.31 5.08
CA THR A 538 -13.27 4.09 5.82
C THR A 538 -12.41 5.35 5.80
N LEU A 539 -11.60 5.56 6.85
CA LEU A 539 -10.60 6.64 6.88
C LEU A 539 -9.68 6.61 5.64
N TYR A 540 -9.33 5.41 5.16
CA TYR A 540 -8.50 5.22 3.98
C TYR A 540 -9.15 5.75 2.68
N GLN A 541 -10.45 5.47 2.48
CA GLN A 541 -11.21 6.02 1.35
C GLN A 541 -11.23 7.54 1.40
N VAL A 542 -11.67 8.13 2.52
CA VAL A 542 -11.75 9.59 2.66
C VAL A 542 -10.39 10.26 2.44
N ILE A 543 -9.30 9.68 2.95
CA ILE A 543 -7.95 10.23 2.74
C ILE A 543 -7.56 10.17 1.26
N LEU A 544 -7.81 9.05 0.55
CA LEU A 544 -7.50 8.96 -0.88
C LEU A 544 -8.37 9.87 -1.74
N ASP A 545 -9.67 9.95 -1.46
CA ASP A 545 -10.64 10.71 -2.26
C ASP A 545 -10.54 12.23 -2.01
N SER A 546 -10.03 12.66 -0.84
CA SER A 546 -9.86 14.08 -0.50
C SER A 546 -8.62 14.74 -1.10
N TYR A 547 -7.62 13.95 -1.54
CA TYR A 547 -6.54 14.46 -2.39
C TYR A 547 -6.94 14.26 -3.85
N PRO A 548 -6.90 15.28 -4.72
CA PRO A 548 -7.29 15.12 -6.12
C PRO A 548 -6.29 14.18 -6.84
N VAL A 549 -6.68 12.91 -6.98
CA VAL A 549 -5.86 11.88 -7.62
C VAL A 549 -5.76 12.17 -9.11
N LEU A 550 -4.61 12.73 -9.50
CA LEU A 550 -4.15 12.81 -10.88
C LEU A 550 -4.17 11.41 -11.52
N ASN A 551 -5.11 11.22 -12.44
CA ASN A 551 -5.18 10.11 -13.40
C ASN A 551 -5.02 8.70 -12.80
N LEU A 552 -6.06 8.23 -12.12
CA LEU A 552 -6.32 6.80 -11.95
C LEU A 552 -6.74 6.16 -13.28
N VAL A 553 -5.82 6.11 -14.25
CA VAL A 553 -5.92 5.22 -15.40
C VAL A 553 -5.43 3.85 -14.94
N THR A 554 -6.37 2.95 -14.69
CA THR A 554 -6.08 1.54 -14.39
C THR A 554 -5.54 0.83 -15.62
N CYS A 555 -4.47 0.05 -15.44
CA CYS A 555 -4.19 -1.13 -16.25
C CYS A 555 -4.95 -2.33 -15.68
#